data_AF-A0AAJ1UDR0-F1
#
_entry.id   AF-A0AAJ1UDR0-F1
#
_cell.length_a   1.000
_cell.length_b   1.000
_cell.length_c   1.000
_cell.angle_alpha   90.00
_cell.angle_beta   90.00
_cell.angle_gamma   90.00
#
_symmetry.space_group_name_H-M   'P 1'
#
loop_
_entity.id
_entity.type
_entity.pdbx_description
1 polymer ?
#
loop_
_entity_poly.entity_id
_entity_poly.type
_entity_poly.pdbx_seq_one_letter_code
_entity_poly.pdbx_strand_id
1 'polypeptide(L)'
;MLDLLVQMSVQSFEATSPPALPVAGETHVLGAAPTGDWAGQAGMVATWNGTAWLFFTAQEGWRAWNPVDEELRVLHNGSWQRPTAETQNLDGVGINATSDTTNRLVVAAPATLLNHD
;
A
#
# COMPACT_ATOMS: atom_id res chain seq x y z
N MET A 1 3.09 -18.65 11.09
CA MET A 1 3.50 -17.28 10.74
C MET A 1 2.25 -16.40 10.85
N LEU A 2 2.00 -15.88 12.05
CA LEU A 2 0.78 -15.10 12.30
C LEU A 2 0.95 -13.66 11.80
N ASP A 3 2.17 -13.13 11.88
CA ASP A 3 2.50 -11.74 11.53
C ASP A 3 2.27 -11.43 10.05
N LEU A 4 2.41 -12.42 9.15
CA LEU A 4 2.08 -12.24 7.74
C LEU A 4 0.60 -11.89 7.53
N LEU A 5 -0.30 -12.43 8.36
CA LEU A 5 -1.73 -12.15 8.24
C LEU A 5 -2.15 -10.92 9.06
N VAL A 6 -1.51 -10.67 10.20
CA VAL A 6 -1.95 -9.66 11.17
C VAL A 6 -1.23 -8.34 11.01
N GLN A 7 0.03 -8.35 10.54
CA GLN A 7 0.92 -7.19 10.44
C GLN A 7 1.78 -7.26 9.18
N MET A 8 1.15 -7.46 8.02
CA MET A 8 1.88 -7.62 6.76
C MET A 8 2.69 -6.36 6.41
N SER A 9 4.00 -6.54 6.33
CA SER A 9 4.94 -5.57 5.77
C SER A 9 5.56 -6.19 4.53
N VAL A 10 5.50 -5.49 3.40
CA VAL A 10 6.02 -5.95 2.11
C VAL A 10 7.09 -5.01 1.59
N GLN A 11 8.17 -5.56 1.03
CA GLN A 11 9.26 -4.77 0.46
C GLN A 11 8.89 -4.18 -0.91
N SER A 12 7.93 -4.78 -1.61
CA SER A 12 7.44 -4.24 -2.88
C SER A 12 6.05 -4.75 -3.26
N PHE A 13 5.37 -3.93 -4.05
CA PHE A 13 4.19 -4.30 -4.83
C PHE A 13 4.56 -4.51 -6.30
N GLU A 14 3.81 -5.39 -6.99
CA GLU A 14 4.02 -5.71 -8.41
C GLU A 14 5.42 -6.26 -8.73
N ALA A 15 6.03 -6.99 -7.81
CA ALA A 15 7.36 -7.56 -7.99
C ALA A 15 7.36 -8.70 -9.02
N THR A 16 8.32 -8.72 -9.94
CA THR A 16 8.38 -9.72 -11.03
C THR A 16 9.61 -10.62 -10.97
N SER A 17 10.63 -10.27 -10.19
CA SER A 17 11.85 -11.05 -10.05
C SER A 17 12.28 -11.18 -8.59
N PRO A 18 12.61 -12.39 -8.10
CA PRO A 18 13.09 -12.57 -6.74
C PRO A 18 14.42 -11.84 -6.49
N PRO A 19 14.63 -11.27 -5.29
CA PRO A 19 15.95 -10.85 -4.84
C PRO A 19 16.94 -12.02 -4.91
N ALA A 20 18.19 -11.75 -5.29
CA ALA A 20 19.23 -12.77 -5.37
C ALA A 20 19.65 -13.30 -3.98
N LEU A 21 19.48 -12.50 -2.93
CA LEU A 21 19.85 -12.82 -1.56
C LEU A 21 18.71 -12.42 -0.60
N PRO A 22 17.61 -13.20 -0.58
CA PRO A 22 16.48 -12.87 0.28
C PRO A 22 16.80 -13.12 1.75
N VAL A 23 16.28 -12.27 2.63
CA VAL A 23 16.39 -12.42 4.09
C VAL A 23 15.13 -13.06 4.67
N ALA A 24 15.27 -13.82 5.76
CA ALA A 24 14.12 -14.48 6.39
C ALA A 24 13.05 -13.45 6.79
N GLY A 25 11.80 -13.68 6.39
CA GLY A 25 10.68 -12.77 6.59
C GLY A 25 10.47 -11.76 5.45
N GLU A 26 11.40 -11.66 4.50
CA GLU A 26 11.23 -10.79 3.32
C GLU A 26 10.00 -11.21 2.51
N THR A 27 9.13 -10.25 2.23
CA THR A 27 7.79 -10.46 1.67
C THR A 27 7.52 -9.51 0.51
N HIS A 28 7.04 -10.03 -0.62
CA HIS A 28 6.69 -9.25 -1.79
C HIS A 28 5.29 -9.58 -2.28
N VAL A 29 4.57 -8.59 -2.79
CA VAL A 29 3.37 -8.82 -3.60
C VAL A 29 3.82 -8.95 -5.05
N LEU A 30 3.51 -10.10 -5.67
CA LEU A 30 3.94 -10.41 -7.02
C LEU A 30 3.03 -9.77 -8.07
N GLY A 31 3.63 -9.26 -9.14
CA GLY A 31 2.92 -8.69 -10.27
C GLY A 31 2.35 -9.76 -11.22
N ALA A 32 1.92 -9.33 -12.41
CA ALA A 32 1.24 -10.19 -13.38
C ALA A 32 2.14 -11.26 -14.04
N ALA A 33 3.45 -11.05 -14.11
CA ALA A 33 4.38 -11.92 -14.82
C ALA A 33 5.67 -12.18 -14.00
N PRO A 34 5.56 -12.90 -12.87
CA PRO A 34 6.74 -13.23 -12.07
C PRO A 34 7.62 -14.29 -12.77
N THR A 35 8.91 -14.25 -12.45
CA THR A 35 9.97 -15.03 -13.09
C THR A 35 10.82 -15.78 -12.07
N GLY A 36 11.70 -16.68 -12.54
CA GLY A 36 12.58 -17.46 -11.67
C GLY A 36 11.78 -18.32 -10.70
N ASP A 37 12.18 -18.32 -9.42
CA ASP A 37 11.49 -19.07 -8.36
C ASP A 37 10.05 -18.62 -8.14
N TRP A 38 9.67 -17.44 -8.62
CA TRP A 38 8.31 -16.90 -8.52
C TRP A 38 7.42 -17.25 -9.73
N ALA A 39 7.96 -17.93 -10.74
CA ALA A 39 7.21 -18.27 -11.95
C ALA A 39 5.91 -19.04 -11.64
N GLY A 40 4.81 -18.62 -12.24
CA GLY A 40 3.48 -19.20 -12.03
C GLY A 40 2.73 -18.71 -10.78
N GLN A 41 3.32 -17.82 -9.99
CA GLN A 41 2.74 -17.30 -8.74
C GLN A 41 2.21 -15.86 -8.88
N ALA A 42 1.68 -15.52 -10.06
CA ALA A 42 1.21 -14.16 -10.35
C ALA A 42 0.14 -13.72 -9.34
N GLY A 43 0.24 -12.47 -8.87
CA GLY A 43 -0.69 -11.88 -7.90
C GLY A 43 -0.62 -12.43 -6.46
N MET A 44 0.28 -13.38 -6.19
CA MET A 44 0.44 -13.93 -4.84
C MET A 44 1.34 -13.07 -3.96
N VAL A 45 1.24 -13.26 -2.65
CA VAL A 45 2.22 -12.76 -1.67
C VAL A 45 3.29 -13.83 -1.51
N ALA A 46 4.54 -13.49 -1.79
CA ALA A 46 5.69 -14.36 -1.64
C ALA A 46 6.48 -13.97 -0.39
N THR A 47 6.71 -14.89 0.56
CA THR A 47 7.54 -14.67 1.76
C THR A 47 8.66 -15.68 1.84
N TRP A 48 9.89 -15.20 2.09
CA TRP A 48 11.04 -16.07 2.29
C TRP A 48 11.08 -16.60 3.73
N ASN A 49 11.10 -17.91 3.91
CA ASN A 49 11.17 -18.53 5.25
C ASN A 49 12.63 -18.78 5.73
N GLY A 50 13.63 -18.36 4.95
CA GLY A 50 15.04 -18.65 5.19
C GLY A 50 15.60 -19.77 4.29
N THR A 51 14.73 -20.56 3.65
CA THR A 51 15.14 -21.71 2.81
C THR A 51 14.38 -21.79 1.48
N ALA A 52 13.13 -21.35 1.46
CA ALA A 52 12.27 -21.35 0.28
C ALA A 52 11.26 -20.19 0.33
N TRP A 53 10.75 -19.82 -0.85
CA TRP A 53 9.60 -18.92 -0.98
C TRP A 53 8.32 -19.67 -0.64
N LEU A 54 7.53 -19.06 0.24
CA LEU A 54 6.17 -19.45 0.56
C LEU A 54 5.22 -18.51 -0.19
N PHE A 55 4.19 -19.06 -0.83
CA PHE A 55 3.25 -18.28 -1.62
C PHE A 55 1.85 -18.34 -1.02
N PHE A 56 1.21 -17.18 -0.92
CA PHE A 56 -0.11 -17.03 -0.34
C PHE A 56 -1.02 -16.26 -1.29
N THR A 57 -2.21 -16.80 -1.53
CA THR A 57 -3.27 -16.07 -2.24
C THR A 57 -3.82 -14.98 -1.33
N ALA A 58 -3.59 -13.71 -1.68
CA ALA A 58 -4.17 -12.60 -0.95
C ALA A 58 -5.70 -12.58 -1.08
N GLN A 59 -6.39 -12.16 -0.02
CA GLN A 59 -7.84 -12.05 -0.01
C GLN A 59 -8.28 -10.60 0.08
N GLU A 60 -9.49 -10.32 -0.41
CA GLU A 60 -10.12 -9.01 -0.32
C GLU A 60 -10.07 -8.44 1.10
N GLY A 61 -9.67 -7.16 1.21
CA GLY A 61 -9.50 -6.46 2.48
C GLY A 61 -8.17 -6.67 3.19
N TRP A 62 -7.27 -7.53 2.67
CA TRP A 62 -5.90 -7.63 3.19
C TRP A 62 -5.18 -6.29 3.09
N ARG A 63 -4.34 -6.01 4.10
CA ARG A 63 -3.62 -4.75 4.27
C ARG A 63 -2.13 -5.03 4.30
N ALA A 64 -1.36 -4.25 3.57
CA ALA A 64 0.09 -4.38 3.50
C ALA A 64 0.74 -3.00 3.57
N TRP A 65 1.68 -2.84 4.50
CA TRP A 65 2.53 -1.66 4.60
C TRP A 65 3.80 -1.86 3.78
N ASN A 66 4.18 -0.87 2.97
CA ASN A 66 5.49 -0.81 2.34
C ASN A 66 6.36 0.24 3.07
N PRO A 67 7.43 -0.16 3.77
CA PRO A 67 8.31 0.76 4.47
C PRO A 67 9.27 1.55 3.55
N VAL A 68 9.43 1.13 2.28
CA VAL A 68 10.27 1.83 1.30
C VAL A 68 9.51 3.00 0.68
N ASP A 69 8.28 2.76 0.26
CA ASP A 69 7.40 3.78 -0.35
C ASP A 69 6.57 4.55 0.69
N GLU A 70 6.68 4.17 1.97
CA GLU A 70 5.92 4.71 3.11
C GLU A 70 4.40 4.75 2.87
N GLU A 71 3.85 3.64 2.35
CA GLU A 71 2.44 3.58 1.98
C GLU A 71 1.72 2.31 2.46
N LEU A 72 0.44 2.49 2.79
CA LEU A 72 -0.49 1.39 3.02
C LEU A 72 -1.24 1.10 1.73
N ARG A 73 -1.32 -0.18 1.35
CA ARG A 73 -2.29 -0.64 0.35
C ARG A 73 -3.25 -1.67 0.93
N VAL A 74 -4.46 -1.67 0.38
CA VAL A 74 -5.51 -2.65 0.65
C VAL A 74 -5.78 -3.40 -0.64
N LEU A 75 -5.89 -4.74 -0.58
CA LEU A 75 -6.41 -5.50 -1.70
C LEU A 75 -7.90 -5.22 -1.82
N HIS A 76 -8.29 -4.56 -2.92
CA HIS A 76 -9.69 -4.24 -3.21
C HIS A 76 -9.97 -4.41 -4.70
N ASN A 77 -11.05 -5.14 -5.04
CA ASN A 77 -11.41 -5.52 -6.42
C ASN A 77 -10.28 -6.20 -7.19
N GLY A 78 -9.56 -7.11 -6.53
CA GLY A 78 -8.48 -7.89 -7.13
C GLY A 78 -7.20 -7.09 -7.40
N SER A 79 -7.03 -5.90 -6.83
CA SER A 79 -5.83 -5.08 -6.98
C SER A 79 -5.43 -4.39 -5.70
N TRP A 80 -4.12 -4.30 -5.46
CA TRP A 80 -3.58 -3.57 -4.32
C TRP A 80 -3.60 -2.08 -4.59
N GLN A 81 -4.41 -1.35 -3.83
CA GLN A 81 -4.64 0.07 -4.01
C GLN A 81 -4.47 0.84 -2.70
N ARG A 82 -4.08 2.11 -2.80
CA ARG A 82 -4.08 3.01 -1.64
C ARG A 82 -5.50 3.19 -1.13
N PRO A 83 -5.75 3.12 0.19
CA PRO A 83 -7.04 3.49 0.75
C PRO A 83 -7.40 4.92 0.33
N THR A 84 -8.64 5.10 -0.13
CA THR A 84 -9.18 6.44 -0.39
C THR A 84 -9.65 7.06 0.92
N ALA A 85 -9.38 8.35 1.11
CA ALA A 85 -10.05 9.11 2.14
C ALA A 85 -11.39 9.63 1.61
N GLU A 86 -12.46 9.52 2.40
CA GLU A 86 -13.70 10.23 2.13
C GLU A 86 -13.49 11.71 2.40
N THR A 87 -13.35 12.50 1.34
CA THR A 87 -13.09 13.94 1.42
C THR A 87 -14.33 14.79 1.20
N GLN A 88 -15.48 14.17 0.94
CA GLN A 88 -16.73 14.86 0.72
C GLN A 88 -17.41 15.21 2.05
N ASN A 89 -17.96 16.42 2.15
CA ASN A 89 -18.68 16.92 3.34
C ASN A 89 -17.87 16.89 4.65
N LEU A 90 -16.56 17.14 4.57
CA LEU A 90 -15.72 17.26 5.78
C LEU A 90 -16.20 18.41 6.68
N ASP A 91 -16.10 18.24 8.00
CA ASP A 91 -16.43 19.29 8.97
C ASP A 91 -15.55 20.53 8.78
N GLY A 92 -14.27 20.33 8.47
CA GLY A 92 -13.35 21.37 8.04
C GLY A 92 -12.05 20.83 7.44
N VAL A 93 -11.37 21.67 6.66
CA VAL A 93 -10.08 21.38 6.00
C VAL A 93 -9.12 22.53 6.26
N GLY A 94 -7.92 22.18 6.76
CA GLY A 94 -6.86 23.12 7.07
C GLY A 94 -5.57 22.78 6.32
N ILE A 95 -5.01 23.76 5.61
CA ILE A 95 -3.69 23.68 4.97
C ILE A 95 -2.76 24.67 5.66
N ASN A 96 -1.77 24.16 6.41
CA ASN A 96 -0.85 24.95 7.27
C ASN A 96 -1.54 25.84 8.33
N ALA A 97 -2.83 25.63 8.59
CA ALA A 97 -3.60 26.28 9.64
C ALA A 97 -4.80 25.40 10.00
N THR A 98 -5.42 25.64 11.16
CA THR A 98 -6.54 24.85 11.68
C THR A 98 -7.87 25.46 11.23
N SER A 99 -8.79 24.66 10.69
CA SER A 99 -10.16 25.08 10.37
C SER A 99 -10.99 25.26 11.65
N ASP A 100 -11.99 26.12 11.60
CA ASP A 100 -12.95 26.33 12.68
C ASP A 100 -14.40 26.34 12.14
N THR A 101 -15.39 26.51 13.02
CA THR A 101 -16.81 26.50 12.62
C THR A 101 -17.21 27.67 11.71
N THR A 102 -16.42 28.74 11.70
CA THR A 102 -16.57 29.92 10.83
C THR A 102 -15.78 29.74 9.53
N ASN A 103 -14.50 29.39 9.64
CA ASN A 103 -13.59 29.14 8.53
C ASN A 103 -13.42 27.64 8.33
N ARG A 104 -14.41 27.01 7.68
CA ARG A 104 -14.40 25.56 7.42
C ARG A 104 -13.35 25.13 6.39
N LEU A 105 -12.93 26.03 5.51
CA LEU A 105 -11.75 25.85 4.66
C LEU A 105 -10.76 26.97 5.00
N VAL A 106 -9.59 26.60 5.53
CA VAL A 106 -8.52 27.55 5.88
C VAL A 106 -7.22 27.14 5.18
N VAL A 107 -6.58 28.11 4.53
CA VAL A 107 -5.30 27.93 3.85
C VAL A 107 -4.34 29.04 4.26
N ALA A 108 -3.22 28.66 4.90
CA ALA A 108 -2.10 29.56 5.18
C ALA A 108 -0.97 29.27 4.17
N ALA A 109 -0.97 29.96 3.04
CA ALA A 109 0.00 29.77 1.97
C ALA A 109 0.32 31.09 1.24
N PRO A 110 1.49 31.21 0.58
CA PRO A 110 1.83 32.38 -0.23
C PRO A 110 0.90 32.61 -1.43
N ALA A 111 0.24 31.56 -1.93
CA ALA A 111 -0.72 31.63 -3.03
C ALA A 111 -1.80 30.55 -2.86
N THR A 112 -3.01 30.83 -3.36
CA THR A 112 -4.12 29.88 -3.44
C THR A 112 -4.92 30.16 -4.70
N LEU A 113 -5.13 29.13 -5.54
CA LEU A 113 -5.96 29.22 -6.74
C LEU A 113 -7.24 28.40 -6.50
N LEU A 114 -8.39 29.06 -6.64
CA LEU A 114 -9.70 28.43 -6.72
C LEU A 114 -10.30 28.81 -8.07
N ASN A 115 -10.76 27.84 -8.83
CA ASN A 115 -11.41 28.05 -10.14
C ASN A 115 -12.75 27.31 -10.20
N HIS A 116 -13.55 27.62 -11.22
CA HIS A 116 -14.89 27.06 -11.41
C HIS A 116 -15.20 26.72 -12.88
N ASP A 117 -14.16 26.74 -13.72
CA ASP A 117 -14.21 26.55 -15.17
C ASP A 117 -13.66 25.17 -15.57
#